data_AF-A0A925LNL9-F1
#
_entry.id   AF-A0A925LNL9-F1
#
_cell.length_a   1.000
_cell.length_b   1.000
_cell.length_c   1.000
_cell.angle_alpha   90.00
_cell.angle_beta   90.00
_cell.angle_gamma   90.00
#
_symmetry.space_group_name_H-M   'P 1'
#
loop_
_entity.id
_entity.type
_entity.pdbx_description
1 polymer ?
#
loop_
_entity_poly.entity_id
_entity_poly.type
_entity_poly.pdbx_seq_one_letter_code
_entity_poly.pdbx_strand_id
1 'polypeptide(L)'
;MAEKGARAQLEPVARQMYIEGQSLTAIAETLDVSRNTLTDWKGRTKRGGALGGAEVADEWDKAREVKRGFEHRLEAIRESIMGEIEETTLISIKNVSPALFDSLSKVDALLDRNRKAAREATDAIARQRGEMFLQFIKDLIEYGGRHAPEVTTAMQANFDDLIQWGREKYAA
;
A
#
# COMPACT_ATOMS: atom_id res chain seq x y z
N MET A 1 3.96 -11.13 22.84
CA MET A 1 4.82 -11.98 21.98
C MET A 1 3.90 -13.04 21.38
N ALA A 2 3.93 -13.25 20.06
CA ALA A 2 3.01 -14.18 19.41
C ALA A 2 3.17 -15.60 19.98
N GLU A 3 2.05 -16.25 20.30
CA GLU A 3 2.03 -17.60 20.89
C GLU A 3 2.70 -18.63 19.97
N LYS A 4 3.26 -19.68 20.59
CA LYS A 4 3.97 -20.76 19.92
C LYS A 4 2.98 -21.57 19.06
N GLY A 5 2.84 -21.20 17.78
CA GLY A 5 1.87 -21.78 16.84
C GLY A 5 1.20 -20.74 15.93
N ALA A 6 1.17 -19.48 16.36
CA ALA A 6 0.58 -18.37 15.61
C ALA A 6 1.22 -18.18 14.22
N ARG A 7 2.52 -18.47 14.10
CA ARG A 7 3.24 -18.38 12.81
C ARG A 7 2.63 -19.26 11.72
N ALA A 8 2.34 -20.54 12.02
CA ALA A 8 1.85 -21.47 11.00
C ALA A 8 0.48 -21.07 10.42
N GLN A 9 -0.31 -20.31 11.18
CA GLN A 9 -1.63 -19.83 10.79
C GLN A 9 -1.57 -18.43 10.17
N LEU A 10 -0.80 -17.51 10.77
CA LEU A 10 -0.77 -16.10 10.39
C LEU A 10 0.25 -15.78 9.29
N GLU A 11 1.33 -16.55 9.15
CA GLU A 11 2.37 -16.30 8.14
C GLU A 11 1.82 -16.38 6.70
N PRO A 12 1.00 -17.38 6.31
CA PRO A 12 0.40 -17.42 4.97
C PRO A 12 -0.51 -16.23 4.69
N VAL A 13 -1.29 -15.81 5.69
CA VAL A 13 -2.21 -14.66 5.59
C VAL A 13 -1.42 -13.36 5.46
N ALA A 14 -0.44 -13.15 6.34
CA ALA A 14 0.46 -12.01 6.29
C ALA A 14 1.21 -11.90 4.96
N ARG A 15 1.69 -13.04 4.44
CA ARG A 15 2.36 -13.12 3.13
C ARG A 15 1.40 -12.69 2.01
N GLN A 16 0.17 -13.17 2.02
CA GLN A 16 -0.83 -12.82 1.01
C GLN A 16 -1.14 -11.31 1.06
N MET A 17 -1.36 -10.74 2.25
CA MET A 17 -1.60 -9.30 2.42
C MET A 17 -0.42 -8.45 1.95
N TYR A 18 0.82 -8.91 2.17
CA TYR A 18 2.03 -8.25 1.67
C TYR A 18 2.12 -8.28 0.14
N ILE A 19 1.85 -9.44 -0.48
CA ILE A 19 1.77 -9.59 -1.94
C ILE A 19 0.68 -8.69 -2.51
N GLU A 20 -0.42 -8.52 -1.79
CA GLU A 20 -1.52 -7.62 -2.15
C GLU A 20 -1.18 -6.13 -2.06
N GLY A 21 -0.03 -5.80 -1.47
CA GLY A 21 0.53 -4.46 -1.49
C GLY A 21 0.52 -3.77 -0.12
N GLN A 22 -0.02 -4.40 0.92
CA GLN A 22 -0.04 -3.83 2.26
C GLN A 22 1.37 -3.72 2.86
N SER A 23 1.56 -2.72 3.73
CA SER A 23 2.81 -2.54 4.46
C SER A 23 2.89 -3.52 5.63
N LEU A 24 4.10 -3.85 6.07
CA LEU A 24 4.28 -4.68 7.28
C LEU A 24 3.67 -4.05 8.53
N THR A 25 3.53 -2.73 8.58
CA THR A 25 2.86 -2.03 9.69
C THR A 25 1.35 -2.26 9.66
N ALA A 26 0.71 -2.12 8.50
CA ALA A 26 -0.74 -2.36 8.35
C ALA A 26 -1.11 -3.83 8.60
N ILE A 27 -0.27 -4.76 8.14
CA ILE A 27 -0.44 -6.20 8.39
C ILE A 27 -0.26 -6.50 9.88
N ALA A 28 0.70 -5.85 10.55
CA ALA A 28 0.93 -6.00 11.98
C ALA A 28 -0.30 -5.60 12.81
N GLU A 29 -0.91 -4.46 12.47
CA GLU A 29 -2.13 -3.97 13.10
C GLU A 29 -3.33 -4.90 12.84
N THR A 30 -3.46 -5.39 11.60
CA THR A 30 -4.61 -6.25 11.22
C THR A 30 -4.54 -7.63 11.86
N LEU A 31 -3.34 -8.20 11.99
CA LEU A 31 -3.13 -9.56 12.51
C LEU A 31 -2.72 -9.57 13.99
N ASP A 32 -2.74 -8.42 14.67
CA ASP A 32 -2.30 -8.23 16.06
C ASP A 32 -0.93 -8.88 16.36
N VAL A 33 0.02 -8.67 15.45
CA VAL A 33 1.40 -9.16 15.59
C VAL A 33 2.38 -8.01 15.42
N SER A 34 3.51 -8.06 16.13
CA SER A 34 4.49 -6.98 16.01
C SER A 34 5.13 -6.95 14.62
N ARG A 35 5.41 -5.74 14.10
CA ARG A 35 6.16 -5.55 12.85
C ARG A 35 7.49 -6.30 12.85
N ASN A 36 8.18 -6.37 13.99
CA ASN A 36 9.42 -7.13 14.13
C ASN A 36 9.22 -8.62 13.90
N THR A 37 8.08 -9.18 14.35
CA THR A 37 7.70 -10.58 14.11
C THR A 37 7.51 -10.85 12.62
N LEU A 38 6.79 -9.97 11.91
CA LEU A 38 6.60 -10.09 10.46
C LEU A 38 7.92 -9.94 9.68
N THR A 39 8.80 -9.04 10.13
CA THR A 39 10.14 -8.85 9.54
C THR A 39 11.01 -10.09 9.70
N ASP A 40 10.95 -10.74 10.87
CA ASP A 40 11.62 -12.02 11.12
C ASP A 40 11.06 -13.14 10.23
N TRP A 41 9.73 -13.26 10.12
CA TRP A 41 9.11 -14.25 9.22
C TRP A 41 9.52 -14.06 7.76
N LYS A 42 9.46 -12.82 7.27
CA LYS A 42 9.91 -12.45 5.93
C LYS A 42 11.39 -12.78 5.72
N GLY A 43 12.24 -12.40 6.67
CA GLY A 43 13.69 -12.64 6.64
C GLY A 43 14.07 -14.12 6.62
N ARG A 44 13.31 -14.99 7.29
CA ARG A 44 13.51 -16.46 7.28
C ARG A 44 13.24 -17.10 5.92
N THR A 45 12.51 -16.43 5.02
CA THR A 45 12.28 -16.94 3.65
C THR A 45 13.43 -16.63 2.69
N LYS A 46 14.47 -15.90 3.13
CA LYS A 46 15.68 -15.71 2.34
C LYS A 46 16.37 -17.06 2.15
N ARG A 47 16.32 -17.58 0.93
CA ARG A 47 16.94 -18.86 0.59
C ARG A 47 18.47 -18.69 0.50
N GLY A 48 19.18 -19.22 1.49
CA GLY A 48 20.63 -19.42 1.47
C GLY A 48 21.42 -18.35 2.22
N GLY A 49 22.17 -18.79 3.25
CA GLY A 49 23.26 -18.03 3.86
C GLY A 49 24.42 -17.87 2.88
N ALA A 50 24.28 -16.96 1.92
CA ALA A 50 25.42 -16.54 1.10
C ALA A 50 26.29 -15.60 1.93
N LEU A 51 27.37 -16.16 2.48
CA LEU A 51 28.63 -15.46 2.66
C LEU A 51 28.88 -14.59 1.41
N GLY A 52 28.70 -13.28 1.52
CA GLY A 52 29.01 -12.33 0.44
C GLY A 52 27.79 -11.70 -0.24
N GLY A 53 27.34 -10.56 0.30
CA GLY A 53 27.22 -9.32 -0.46
C GLY A 53 26.11 -9.13 -1.50
N ALA A 54 25.26 -10.11 -1.83
CA ALA A 54 24.15 -9.90 -2.75
C ALA A 54 22.81 -9.80 -2.00
N GLU A 55 22.06 -8.71 -2.17
CA GLU A 55 20.69 -8.56 -1.67
C GLU A 55 19.77 -9.61 -2.33
N VAL A 56 19.74 -10.82 -1.75
CA VAL A 56 18.79 -11.85 -2.17
C VAL A 56 17.40 -11.42 -1.68
N ALA A 57 16.59 -10.89 -2.61
CA ALA A 57 15.18 -10.62 -2.37
C ALA A 57 14.50 -11.85 -1.74
N ASP A 58 13.78 -11.62 -0.65
CA ASP A 58 13.06 -12.67 0.06
C ASP A 58 11.87 -13.18 -0.77
N GLU A 59 11.29 -14.32 -0.38
CA GLU A 59 10.21 -14.94 -1.18
C GLU A 59 8.92 -14.12 -1.21
N TRP A 60 8.75 -13.20 -0.25
CA TRP A 60 7.59 -12.31 -0.22
C TRP A 60 7.77 -11.19 -1.23
N ASP A 61 8.97 -10.59 -1.30
CA ASP A 61 9.32 -9.59 -2.30
C ASP A 61 9.27 -10.15 -3.72
N LYS A 62 9.81 -11.35 -3.94
CA LYS A 62 9.70 -12.04 -5.24
C LYS A 62 8.25 -12.27 -5.65
N ALA A 63 7.41 -12.72 -4.73
CA ALA A 63 6.00 -12.97 -5.01
C ALA A 63 5.25 -11.66 -5.31
N ARG A 64 5.57 -10.57 -4.59
CA ARG A 64 5.04 -9.24 -4.86
C ARG A 64 5.45 -8.73 -6.25
N GLU A 65 6.70 -8.94 -6.62
CA GLU A 65 7.23 -8.52 -7.92
C GLU A 65 6.60 -9.32 -9.07
N VAL A 66 6.43 -10.63 -8.92
CA VAL A 66 5.71 -11.47 -9.90
C VAL A 66 4.27 -10.98 -10.08
N LYS A 67 3.57 -10.61 -8.99
CA LYS A 67 2.22 -10.06 -9.08
C LYS A 67 2.21 -8.72 -9.84
N ARG A 68 3.14 -7.80 -9.54
CA ARG A 68 3.29 -6.54 -10.28
C ARG A 68 3.55 -6.76 -11.77
N GLY A 69 4.43 -7.71 -12.10
CA GLY A 69 4.67 -8.11 -13.49
C GLY A 69 3.42 -8.68 -14.17
N PHE A 70 2.57 -9.41 -13.44
CA PHE A 70 1.28 -9.89 -13.95
C PHE A 70 0.28 -8.75 -14.18
N GLU A 71 0.19 -7.78 -13.27
CA GLU A 71 -0.63 -6.58 -13.45
C GLU A 71 -0.21 -5.80 -14.70
N HIS A 72 1.09 -5.61 -14.91
CA HIS A 72 1.60 -4.96 -16.11
C HIS A 72 1.24 -5.72 -17.40
N ARG A 73 1.25 -7.06 -17.37
CA ARG A 73 0.78 -7.87 -18.50
C ARG A 73 -0.71 -7.70 -18.75
N LEU A 74 -1.54 -7.59 -17.71
CA LEU A 74 -2.96 -7.31 -17.87
C LEU A 74 -3.21 -5.94 -18.50
N GLU A 75 -2.43 -4.92 -18.12
CA GLU A 75 -2.48 -3.60 -18.76
C GLU A 75 -2.09 -3.67 -20.24
N ALA A 76 -1.05 -4.43 -20.58
CA ALA A 76 -0.66 -4.64 -21.98
C ALA A 76 -1.74 -5.37 -22.80
N ILE A 77 -2.39 -6.39 -22.21
CA ILE A 77 -3.50 -7.10 -22.85
C ILE A 77 -4.69 -6.16 -23.06
N ARG A 78 -5.02 -5.34 -22.05
CA ARG A 78 -6.08 -4.33 -22.15
C ARG A 78 -5.82 -3.37 -23.30
N GLU A 79 -4.60 -2.85 -23.41
CA GLU A 79 -4.19 -1.94 -24.47
C GLU A 79 -4.29 -2.60 -25.85
N SER A 80 -3.86 -3.86 -25.97
CA SER A 80 -4.02 -4.63 -27.20
C SER A 80 -5.48 -4.78 -27.61
N ILE A 81 -6.37 -5.13 -26.68
CA ILE A 81 -7.81 -5.29 -26.95
C ILE A 81 -8.43 -3.95 -27.35
N MET A 82 -8.05 -2.86 -26.68
CA MET A 82 -8.49 -1.51 -27.04
C MET A 82 -8.04 -1.13 -28.45
N GLY A 83 -6.78 -1.39 -28.79
CA GLY A 83 -6.25 -1.16 -30.14
C GLY A 83 -6.99 -1.95 -31.22
N GLU A 84 -7.30 -3.23 -30.96
CA GLU A 84 -8.10 -4.07 -31.87
C GLU A 84 -9.53 -3.54 -32.05
N ILE A 85 -10.16 -3.07 -30.97
CA ILE A 85 -11.49 -2.45 -31.02
C ILE A 85 -11.43 -1.15 -31.81
N GLU A 86 -10.44 -0.30 -31.60
CA GLU A 86 -10.25 0.96 -32.31
C GLU A 86 -10.05 0.72 -33.82
N GLU A 87 -9.14 -0.17 -34.19
CA GLU A 87 -8.89 -0.54 -35.59
C GLU A 87 -10.15 -1.11 -36.27
N THR A 88 -10.86 -2.01 -35.59
CA THR A 88 -12.10 -2.60 -36.12
C THR A 88 -13.22 -1.56 -36.23
N THR A 89 -13.31 -0.64 -35.26
CA THR A 89 -14.30 0.45 -35.26
C THR A 89 -14.06 1.44 -36.39
N LEU A 90 -12.79 1.75 -36.69
CA LEU A 90 -12.39 2.59 -37.83
C LEU A 90 -12.82 1.99 -39.17
N ILE A 91 -12.82 0.65 -39.28
CA ILE A 91 -13.26 -0.07 -40.48
C ILE A 91 -14.80 -0.17 -40.52
N SER A 92 -15.43 -0.67 -39.45
CA SER A 92 -16.88 -0.72 -39.28
C SER A 92 -17.29 -1.11 -37.86
N ILE A 93 -18.08 -0.27 -37.20
CA ILE A 93 -18.68 -0.55 -35.89
C ILE A 93 -19.44 -1.89 -35.85
N LYS A 94 -20.05 -2.31 -36.97
CA LYS A 94 -20.81 -3.58 -37.05
C LYS A 94 -19.93 -4.83 -36.98
N ASN A 95 -18.62 -4.69 -37.21
CA ASN A 95 -17.67 -5.80 -37.21
C ASN A 95 -16.97 -5.97 -35.86
N VAL A 96 -17.21 -5.07 -34.89
CA VAL A 96 -16.63 -5.21 -33.55
C VAL A 96 -17.25 -6.42 -32.86
N SER A 97 -16.43 -7.42 -32.58
CA SER A 97 -16.88 -8.64 -31.94
C SER A 97 -17.33 -8.37 -30.50
N PRO A 98 -18.54 -8.81 -30.09
CA PRO A 98 -18.98 -8.76 -28.70
C PRO A 98 -18.02 -9.47 -27.73
N ALA A 99 -17.27 -10.46 -28.21
CA ALA A 99 -16.28 -11.18 -27.40
C ALA A 99 -15.07 -10.30 -27.00
N LEU A 100 -14.74 -9.26 -27.78
CA LEU A 100 -13.68 -8.32 -27.42
C LEU A 100 -14.10 -7.43 -26.25
N PHE A 101 -15.35 -6.96 -26.25
CA PHE A 101 -15.90 -6.19 -25.13
C PHE A 101 -16.03 -7.03 -23.85
N ASP A 102 -16.45 -8.30 -23.96
CA ASP A 102 -16.48 -9.22 -22.81
C ASP A 102 -15.07 -9.49 -22.25
N SER A 103 -14.08 -9.68 -23.14
CA SER A 103 -12.67 -9.86 -22.74
C SER A 103 -12.11 -8.60 -22.08
N LEU A 104 -12.40 -7.42 -22.62
CA LEU A 104 -12.03 -6.13 -22.04
C LEU A 104 -12.64 -5.94 -20.65
N SER A 105 -13.94 -6.21 -20.50
CA SER A 105 -14.64 -6.10 -19.22
C SER A 105 -14.05 -7.02 -18.14
N LYS A 106 -13.66 -8.25 -18.51
CA LYS A 106 -12.99 -9.19 -17.60
C LYS A 106 -11.61 -8.70 -17.19
N VAL A 107 -10.83 -8.17 -18.12
CA VAL A 107 -9.50 -7.61 -17.82
C VAL A 107 -9.62 -6.38 -16.92
N ASP A 108 -10.58 -5.48 -17.20
CA ASP A 108 -10.87 -4.32 -16.36
C ASP A 108 -11.30 -4.73 -14.95
N ALA A 109 -12.18 -5.73 -14.81
CA ALA A 109 -12.59 -6.23 -13.51
C ALA A 109 -11.42 -6.82 -12.69
N LEU A 110 -10.47 -7.51 -13.34
CA LEU A 110 -9.27 -8.03 -12.70
C LEU A 110 -8.32 -6.89 -12.26
N LEU A 111 -8.13 -5.89 -13.12
CA LEU A 111 -7.30 -4.72 -12.81
C LEU A 111 -7.91 -3.89 -11.68
N ASP A 112 -9.21 -3.64 -11.70
CA ASP A 112 -9.90 -2.87 -10.65
C ASP A 112 -9.84 -3.57 -9.30
N ARG A 113 -10.04 -4.90 -9.27
CA ARG A 113 -9.89 -5.69 -8.04
C ARG A 113 -8.47 -5.58 -7.48
N ASN A 114 -7.46 -5.63 -8.34
CA ASN A 114 -6.06 -5.53 -7.93
C ASN A 114 -5.69 -4.12 -7.45
N ARG A 115 -6.18 -3.08 -8.12
CA ARG A 115 -5.91 -1.67 -7.78
C ARG A 115 -6.66 -1.21 -6.54
N LYS A 116 -7.86 -1.75 -6.26
CA LYS A 116 -8.63 -1.41 -5.06
C LYS A 116 -7.84 -1.70 -3.77
N ALA A 117 -7.19 -2.87 -3.69
CA ALA A 117 -6.35 -3.23 -2.54
C ALA A 117 -5.16 -2.26 -2.36
N ALA A 118 -4.56 -1.80 -3.47
CA ALA A 118 -3.48 -0.82 -3.42
C ALA A 118 -3.95 0.58 -2.97
N ARG A 119 -5.13 1.03 -3.43
CA ARG A 119 -5.73 2.31 -3.05
C ARG A 119 -6.14 2.35 -1.57
N GLU A 120 -6.75 1.28 -1.07
CA GLU A 120 -7.11 1.17 0.34
C GLU A 120 -5.87 1.21 1.25
N ALA A 121 -4.76 0.60 0.82
CA ALA A 121 -3.49 0.65 1.54
C ALA A 121 -2.87 2.06 1.56
N THR A 122 -2.93 2.81 0.45
CA THR A 122 -2.43 4.20 0.42
C THR A 122 -3.31 5.14 1.25
N ASP A 123 -4.62 4.96 1.21
CA ASP A 123 -5.57 5.78 1.98
C ASP A 123 -5.43 5.53 3.49
N ALA A 124 -5.19 4.27 3.90
CA ALA A 124 -4.92 3.93 5.29
C ALA A 124 -3.63 4.60 5.80
N ILE A 125 -2.55 4.61 5.01
CA ILE A 125 -1.29 5.27 5.36
C ILE A 125 -1.48 6.79 5.46
N ALA A 126 -2.25 7.40 4.55
CA ALA A 126 -2.54 8.83 4.60
C ALA A 126 -3.36 9.21 5.85
N ARG A 127 -4.38 8.40 6.21
CA ARG A 127 -5.15 8.58 7.45
C ARG A 127 -4.28 8.43 8.69
N GLN A 128 -3.46 7.39 8.75
CA GLN A 128 -2.55 7.14 9.87
C GLN A 128 -1.56 8.29 10.07
N ARG A 129 -1.01 8.87 8.98
CA ARG A 129 -0.15 10.06 9.07
C ARG A 129 -0.89 11.28 9.61
N GLY A 130 -2.14 11.49 9.19
CA GLY A 130 -2.99 12.55 9.72
C GLY A 130 -3.28 12.39 11.21
N GLU A 131 -3.61 11.18 11.65
CA GLU A 131 -3.86 10.86 13.07
C GLU A 131 -2.61 11.02 13.93
N MET A 132 -1.45 10.55 13.47
CA MET A 132 -0.17 10.74 14.17
C MET A 132 0.23 12.21 14.28
N PHE A 133 -0.02 13.01 13.24
CA PHE A 133 0.24 14.45 13.28
C PHE A 133 -0.63 15.16 14.33
N LEU A 134 -1.92 14.84 14.38
CA LEU A 134 -2.84 15.41 15.37
C LEU A 134 -2.47 14.99 16.80
N GLN A 135 -2.05 13.73 16.98
CA GLN A 135 -1.58 13.26 18.28
C GLN A 135 -0.29 13.99 18.69
N PHE A 136 0.66 14.15 17.77
CA PHE A 136 1.89 14.88 18.02
C PHE A 136 1.63 16.34 18.41
N ILE A 137 0.71 17.02 17.72
CA ILE A 137 0.30 18.40 18.05
C ILE A 137 -0.31 18.46 19.46
N LYS A 138 -1.17 17.50 19.84
CA LYS A 138 -1.73 17.42 21.20
C LYS A 138 -0.63 17.22 22.25
N ASP A 139 0.30 16.30 22.01
CA ASP A 139 1.42 16.03 22.92
C ASP A 139 2.32 17.26 23.07
N LEU A 140 2.51 18.04 21.99
CA LEU A 140 3.30 19.26 21.99
C LEU A 140 2.61 20.39 22.75
N ILE A 141 1.28 20.50 22.66
CA ILE A 141 0.47 21.41 23.47
C ILE A 141 0.52 21.01 24.95
N GLU A 142 0.45 19.71 25.27
CA GLU A 142 0.51 19.23 26.65
C GLU A 142 1.89 19.42 27.27
N TYR A 143 2.96 19.11 26.54
CA TYR A 143 4.34 19.36 26.95
C TYR A 143 4.63 20.86 27.07
N GLY A 144 4.23 21.63 26.07
CA GLY A 144 4.35 23.09 26.06
C GLY A 144 3.62 23.71 27.25
N GLY A 145 2.41 23.27 27.56
CA GLY A 145 1.63 23.80 28.68
C GLY A 145 2.32 23.61 30.04
N ARG A 146 3.15 22.57 30.18
CA ARG A 146 3.90 22.26 31.41
C ARG A 146 5.26 22.96 31.48
N HIS A 147 5.91 23.21 30.35
CA HIS A 147 7.31 23.65 30.31
C HIS A 147 7.53 25.04 29.69
N ALA A 148 6.61 25.52 28.87
CA ALA A 148 6.66 26.82 28.19
C ALA A 148 5.23 27.32 27.84
N PRO A 149 4.43 27.73 28.86
CA PRO A 149 3.03 28.11 28.67
C PRO A 149 2.84 29.29 27.69
N GLU A 150 3.84 30.17 27.58
CA GLU A 150 3.87 31.30 26.64
C GLU A 150 3.89 30.83 25.17
N VAL A 151 4.69 29.81 24.86
CA VAL A 151 4.77 29.19 23.53
C VAL A 151 3.47 28.49 23.17
N THR A 152 2.84 27.84 24.16
CA THR A 152 1.59 27.11 23.98
C THR A 152 0.42 28.05 23.70
N THR A 153 0.37 29.18 24.40
CA THR A 153 -0.63 30.23 24.19
C THR A 153 -0.48 30.84 22.80
N ALA A 154 0.77 31.10 22.36
CA ALA A 154 1.05 31.59 21.01
C ALA A 154 0.68 30.56 19.93
N MET A 155 0.95 29.27 20.14
CA MET A 155 0.54 28.21 19.20
C MET A 155 -0.97 28.05 19.12
N GLN A 156 -1.68 28.17 20.24
CA GLN A 156 -3.14 28.05 20.29
C GLN A 156 -3.82 29.24 19.60
N ALA A 157 -3.26 30.45 19.74
CA ALA A 157 -3.75 31.65 19.05
C ALA A 157 -3.54 31.61 17.53
N ASN A 158 -2.55 30.86 17.05
CA ASN A 158 -2.19 30.75 15.63
C ASN A 158 -2.42 29.33 15.09
N PHE A 159 -3.33 28.56 15.69
CA PHE A 159 -3.50 27.13 15.41
C PHE A 159 -3.91 26.86 13.96
N ASP A 160 -4.85 27.64 13.44
CA ASP A 160 -5.34 27.49 12.06
C ASP A 160 -4.24 27.83 11.04
N ASP A 161 -3.42 28.86 11.31
CA ASP A 161 -2.28 29.23 10.46
C ASP A 161 -1.18 28.16 10.48
N LEU A 162 -0.93 27.53 11.63
CA LEU A 162 -0.02 26.38 11.77
C LEU A 162 -0.50 25.17 10.97
N ILE A 163 -1.81 24.88 10.99
CA ILE A 163 -2.40 23.82 10.19
C ILE A 163 -2.27 24.14 8.69
N GLN A 164 -2.53 25.38 8.29
CA GLN A 164 -2.44 25.78 6.90
C GLN A 164 -1.00 25.72 6.37
N TRP A 165 -0.03 26.24 7.12
CA TRP A 165 1.39 26.10 6.79
C TRP A 165 1.84 24.64 6.70
N GLY A 166 1.36 23.78 7.62
CA GLY A 166 1.64 22.35 7.60
C GLY A 166 1.08 21.67 6.33
N ARG A 167 -0.14 22.01 5.93
CA ARG A 167 -0.74 21.52 4.68
C ARG A 167 0.07 21.95 3.46
N GLU A 168 0.49 23.21 3.39
CA GLU A 168 1.27 23.75 2.27
C GLU A 168 2.66 23.11 2.17
N LYS A 169 3.32 22.86 3.31
CA LYS A 169 4.69 22.32 3.35
C LYS A 169 4.78 20.83 3.03
N TYR A 170 3.77 20.05 3.40
CA TYR A 170 3.79 18.58 3.27
C TYR A 170 2.85 18.04 2.18
N ALA A 171 2.19 18.90 1.40
CA ALA A 171 1.39 18.51 0.24
C ALA A 171 2.21 18.25 -1.05
N ALA A 172 3.55 18.24 -0.97
CA ALA A 172 4.46 17.90 -2.07
C ALA A 172 4.87 16.41 -2.03
#